data_AF-A0A8H8CWZ7-F1
#
_entry.id   AF-A0A8H8CWZ7-F1
#
_cell.length_a   1.000
_cell.length_b   1.000
_cell.length_c   1.000
_cell.angle_alpha   90.00
_cell.angle_beta   90.00
_cell.angle_gamma   90.00
#
_symmetry.space_group_name_H-M   'P 1'
#
loop_
_entity.id
_entity.type
_entity.pdbx_description
1 polymer ?
#
loop_
_entity_poly.entity_id
_entity_poly.type
_entity_poly.pdbx_seq_one_letter_code
_entity_poly.pdbx_strand_id
1 'polypeptide(L)'
;MGNTSSSQKISAQDKAILDLKNQRDKLHQYQKRITALTDRETQIARECLARNDRSRALLALRRKKYQQSLLAKTDAQLDQLERLTGSVEFALVQKDVLFGLSQGTKVLQTIHKEMGGLEAVEKLMGDTEEARAYQEEVSRMLGGQMSNQDEDEVEDELEAMELEISGPVSLPDVPTSALNEEAELEKQEKAKQRAKARARARERAAVPMEA
;
A
#
# COMPACT_ATOMS: atom_id res chain seq x y z
N MET A 1 24.06 -17.14 37.83
CA MET A 1 24.48 -15.93 38.60
C MET A 1 25.36 -15.09 37.70
N GLY A 2 24.89 -13.92 37.25
CA GLY A 2 25.64 -13.07 36.34
C GLY A 2 24.80 -11.90 35.87
N ASN A 3 24.33 -11.09 36.82
CA ASN A 3 23.58 -9.87 36.59
C ASN A 3 24.54 -8.81 36.03
N THR A 4 24.77 -8.81 34.71
CA THR A 4 25.45 -7.70 34.03
C THR A 4 24.47 -6.54 33.99
N SER A 5 24.53 -5.69 35.01
CA SER A 5 23.88 -4.38 34.99
C SER A 5 24.44 -3.59 33.80
N SER A 6 23.75 -3.67 32.66
CA SER A 6 23.95 -2.80 31.52
C SER A 6 23.58 -1.39 31.98
N SER A 7 24.55 -0.67 32.53
CA SER A 7 24.44 0.76 32.73
C SER A 7 24.22 1.37 31.35
N GLN A 8 22.96 1.58 30.98
CA GLN A 8 22.54 2.26 29.76
C GLN A 8 23.27 3.61 29.76
N LYS A 9 24.32 3.71 28.95
CA LYS A 9 25.12 4.93 28.85
C LYS A 9 24.20 5.97 28.24
N ILE A 10 23.85 6.98 29.03
CA ILE A 10 23.03 8.12 28.59
C ILE A 10 23.64 8.64 27.29
N SER A 11 22.89 8.54 26.21
CA SER A 11 23.38 8.91 24.89
C SER A 11 23.48 10.43 24.76
N ALA A 12 24.30 10.92 23.83
CA ALA A 12 24.39 12.36 23.57
C ALA A 12 23.02 12.95 23.18
N GLN A 13 22.19 12.15 22.51
CA GLN A 13 20.81 12.47 22.16
C GLN A 13 19.93 12.63 23.41
N ASP A 14 20.04 11.73 24.38
CA ASP A 14 19.25 11.79 25.62
C ASP A 14 19.58 13.02 26.45
N LYS A 15 20.86 13.42 26.48
CA LYS A 15 21.29 14.68 27.11
C LYS A 15 20.70 15.90 26.39
N ALA A 16 20.73 15.91 25.06
CA ALA A 16 20.15 17.00 24.28
C ALA A 16 18.62 17.12 24.48
N ILE A 17 17.90 16.00 24.54
CA ILE A 17 16.46 15.96 24.82
C ILE A 17 16.17 16.47 26.24
N LEU A 18 16.98 16.06 27.21
CA LEU A 18 16.87 16.55 28.59
C LEU A 18 17.10 18.07 28.66
N ASP A 19 18.10 18.59 27.96
CA ASP A 19 18.38 20.03 27.92
C ASP A 19 17.23 20.83 27.29
N LEU A 20 16.62 20.33 26.20
CA LEU A 20 15.43 20.94 25.61
C LEU A 20 14.24 20.96 26.58
N LYS A 21 14.00 19.85 27.28
CA LYS A 21 12.92 19.76 28.29
C LYS A 21 13.18 20.70 29.47
N ASN A 22 14.43 20.77 29.94
CA ASN A 22 14.85 21.71 30.98
C ASN A 22 14.66 23.17 30.55
N GLN A 23 14.95 23.51 29.30
CA GLN A 23 14.73 24.85 28.76
C GLN A 23 13.24 25.20 28.70
N ARG A 24 12.39 24.28 28.23
CA ARG A 24 10.93 24.44 28.26
C ARG A 24 10.41 24.71 29.67
N ASP A 25 10.85 23.92 30.65
CA ASP A 25 10.40 24.07 32.04
C ASP A 25 10.86 25.40 32.65
N LYS A 26 12.08 25.86 32.32
CA LYS A 26 12.58 27.20 32.70
C LYS A 26 11.74 28.31 32.07
N LEU A 27 11.35 28.18 30.80
CA LEU A 27 10.49 29.17 30.14
C LEU A 27 9.09 29.20 30.75
N HIS A 28 8.49 28.07 31.12
CA HIS A 28 7.24 28.06 31.88
C HIS A 28 7.36 28.74 33.25
N GLN A 29 8.47 28.51 33.97
CA GLN A 29 8.72 29.23 35.22
C GLN A 29 8.85 30.73 35.00
N TYR A 30 9.52 31.15 33.92
CA TYR A 30 9.66 32.55 33.56
C TYR A 30 8.31 33.18 33.17
N GLN A 31 7.49 32.48 32.39
CA GLN A 31 6.13 32.87 32.03
C GLN A 31 5.28 33.13 33.29
N LYS A 32 5.27 32.19 34.24
CA LYS A 32 4.57 32.35 35.53
C LYS A 32 5.06 33.54 36.36
N ARG A 33 6.36 33.86 36.30
CA ARG A 33 6.92 35.03 36.98
C ARG A 33 6.48 36.33 36.29
N ILE A 34 6.51 36.39 34.96
CA ILE A 34 6.06 37.58 34.21
C ILE A 34 4.57 37.81 34.37
N THR A 35 3.72 36.78 34.36
CA THR A 35 2.27 36.95 34.58
C THR A 35 2.00 37.57 35.94
N ALA A 36 2.62 37.04 37.00
CA ALA A 36 2.50 37.61 38.35
C ALA A 36 2.99 39.07 38.44
N LEU A 37 4.07 39.42 37.73
CA LEU A 37 4.54 40.81 37.64
C LEU A 37 3.55 41.71 36.88
N THR A 38 3.00 41.22 35.78
CA THR A 38 2.00 41.94 34.98
C THR A 38 0.77 42.25 35.81
N ASP A 39 0.29 41.27 36.60
CA ASP A 39 -0.85 41.44 37.51
C ASP A 39 -0.57 42.50 38.58
N ARG A 40 0.62 42.48 39.18
CA ARG A 40 1.05 43.52 40.13
C ARG A 40 1.09 44.91 39.48
N GLU A 41 1.61 45.03 38.26
CA GLU A 41 1.61 46.30 37.54
C GLU A 41 0.20 46.78 37.20
N THR A 42 -0.75 45.87 36.96
CA THR A 42 -2.15 46.24 36.80
C THR A 42 -2.76 46.79 38.10
N GLN A 43 -2.42 46.22 39.25
CA GLN A 43 -2.88 46.68 40.55
C GLN A 43 -2.29 48.06 40.87
N ILE A 44 -0.98 48.24 40.68
CA ILE A 44 -0.30 49.53 40.85
C ILE A 44 -0.90 50.60 39.93
N ALA A 45 -1.20 50.25 38.67
CA ALA A 45 -1.86 51.17 37.76
C ALA A 45 -3.26 51.59 38.27
N ARG A 46 -4.05 50.65 38.80
CA ARG A 46 -5.37 50.95 39.41
C ARG A 46 -5.24 51.84 40.65
N GLU A 47 -4.28 51.56 41.52
CA GLU A 47 -4.02 52.37 42.73
C GLU A 47 -3.56 53.80 42.38
N CYS A 48 -2.66 53.96 41.41
CA CYS A 48 -2.23 55.29 40.95
C CYS A 48 -3.39 56.08 40.32
N LEU A 49 -4.31 55.42 39.60
CA LEU A 49 -5.51 56.08 39.08
C LEU A 49 -6.45 56.52 40.20
N ALA A 50 -6.62 55.70 41.25
CA ALA A 50 -7.43 56.07 42.42
C ALA A 50 -6.85 57.29 43.18
N ARG A 51 -5.54 57.49 43.13
CA ARG A 51 -4.85 58.65 43.73
C ARG A 51 -4.75 59.86 42.79
N ASN A 52 -5.37 59.82 41.60
CA ASN A 52 -5.26 60.83 40.53
C ASN A 52 -3.83 61.09 40.00
N ASP A 53 -2.88 60.19 40.26
CA ASP A 53 -1.48 60.28 39.80
C ASP A 53 -1.32 59.74 38.37
N ARG A 54 -1.75 60.55 37.38
CA ARG A 54 -1.79 60.15 35.96
C ARG A 54 -0.42 59.79 35.37
N SER A 55 0.64 60.49 35.78
CA SER A 55 2.01 60.26 35.28
C SER A 55 2.56 58.89 35.69
N ARG A 56 2.33 58.49 36.94
CA ARG A 56 2.74 57.18 37.48
C ARG A 56 1.89 56.04 36.90
N ALA A 57 0.59 56.26 36.72
CA ALA A 57 -0.28 55.31 36.05
C ALA A 57 0.18 55.02 34.60
N LEU A 58 0.54 56.05 33.84
CA LEU A 58 1.07 55.89 32.48
C LEU A 58 2.39 55.10 32.44
N LEU A 59 3.29 55.32 33.41
CA LEU A 59 4.52 54.56 33.51
C LEU A 59 4.27 53.07 33.80
N ALA A 60 3.35 52.77 34.74
CA ALA A 60 2.95 51.39 35.05
C ALA A 60 2.34 50.69 33.83
N LEU A 61 1.49 51.37 33.06
CA LEU A 61 0.92 50.82 31.83
C LEU A 61 1.95 50.57 30.73
N ARG A 62 2.98 51.44 30.61
CA ARG A 62 4.09 51.22 29.67
C ARG A 62 4.91 49.98 30.04
N ARG A 63 5.22 49.82 31.33
CA ARG A 63 5.92 48.61 31.83
C ARG A 63 5.07 47.36 31.59
N LYS A 64 3.76 47.44 31.82
CA LYS A 64 2.83 46.34 31.58
C LYS A 64 2.87 45.91 30.12
N LYS A 65 2.80 46.87 29.19
CA LYS A 65 2.85 46.60 27.75
C LYS A 65 4.18 45.95 27.34
N TYR A 66 5.30 46.38 27.94
CA TYR A 66 6.60 45.77 27.71
C TYR A 66 6.66 44.32 28.20
N GLN A 67 6.15 44.05 29.41
CA GLN A 67 6.05 42.70 29.98
C GLN A 67 5.14 41.78 29.14
N GLN A 68 4.01 42.30 28.64
CA GLN A 68 3.14 41.56 27.72
C GLN A 68 3.84 41.22 26.41
N SER A 69 4.65 42.13 25.86
CA SER A 69 5.45 41.83 24.66
C SER A 69 6.52 40.78 24.93
N LEU A 70 7.15 40.80 26.11
CA LEU A 70 8.09 39.75 26.52
C LEU A 70 7.38 38.40 26.68
N LEU A 71 6.20 38.37 27.30
CA LEU A 71 5.38 37.17 27.45
C LEU A 71 5.04 36.57 26.08
N ALA A 72 4.57 37.39 25.14
CA ALA A 72 4.26 36.93 23.78
C ALA A 72 5.49 36.33 23.05
N LYS A 73 6.68 36.89 23.28
CA LYS A 73 7.93 36.32 22.74
C LYS A 73 8.27 34.99 23.41
N THR A 74 8.08 34.87 24.72
CA THR A 74 8.29 33.63 25.47
C THR A 74 7.33 32.54 25.01
N ASP A 75 6.06 32.86 24.77
CA ASP A 75 5.06 31.91 24.26
C ASP A 75 5.46 31.41 22.87
N ALA A 76 5.88 32.30 21.97
CA ALA A 76 6.39 31.90 20.65
C ALA A 76 7.64 31.00 20.73
N GLN A 77 8.53 31.24 21.70
CA GLN A 77 9.69 30.38 21.95
C GLN A 77 9.30 29.02 22.53
N LEU A 78 8.29 28.96 23.40
CA LEU A 78 7.73 27.71 23.92
C LEU A 78 7.13 26.88 22.78
N ASP A 79 6.31 27.48 21.92
CA ASP A 79 5.75 26.81 20.74
C ASP A 79 6.85 26.23 19.83
N GLN A 80 7.93 26.99 19.62
CA GLN A 80 9.07 26.53 18.83
C GLN A 80 9.77 25.33 19.49
N LEU A 81 9.95 25.33 20.81
CA LEU A 81 10.54 24.21 21.55
C LEU A 81 9.65 22.96 21.52
N GLU A 82 8.33 23.12 21.62
CA GLU A 82 7.38 22.00 21.51
C GLU A 82 7.43 21.36 20.13
N ARG A 83 7.42 22.17 19.07
CA ARG A 83 7.60 21.70 17.68
C ARG A 83 8.93 20.97 17.49
N LEU A 84 10.01 21.50 18.04
CA LEU A 84 11.33 20.88 17.95
C LEU A 84 11.36 19.54 18.70
N THR A 85 10.77 19.49 19.90
CA THR A 85 10.70 18.26 20.70
C THR A 85 9.91 17.18 19.97
N GLY A 86 8.74 17.50 19.42
CA GLY A 86 7.95 16.55 18.62
C GLY A 86 8.67 16.09 17.36
N SER A 87 9.42 16.98 16.70
CA SER A 87 10.25 16.62 15.55
C SER A 87 11.38 15.65 15.92
N VAL A 88 12.02 15.83 17.07
CA VAL A 88 13.06 14.92 17.58
C VAL A 88 12.47 13.57 17.93
N GLU A 89 11.32 13.52 18.61
CA GLU A 89 10.63 12.27 18.93
C GLU A 89 10.23 11.52 17.65
N PHE A 90 9.72 12.22 16.65
CA PHE A 90 9.41 11.63 15.35
C PHE A 90 10.67 11.12 14.63
N ALA A 91 11.80 11.82 14.71
CA ALA A 91 13.06 11.38 14.14
C ALA A 91 13.62 10.12 14.84
N LEU A 92 13.41 9.98 16.15
CA LEU A 92 13.77 8.76 16.88
C LEU A 92 12.94 7.57 16.40
N VAL A 93 11.63 7.74 16.22
CA VAL A 93 10.76 6.68 15.67
C VAL A 93 11.20 6.32 14.24
N GLN A 94 11.48 7.32 13.40
CA GLN A 94 11.96 7.06 12.03
C GLN A 94 13.27 6.26 12.01
N LYS A 95 14.20 6.54 12.93
CA LYS A 95 15.44 5.77 13.07
C LYS A 95 15.13 4.30 13.36
N ASP A 96 14.20 4.02 14.28
CA ASP A 96 13.84 2.66 14.64
C ASP A 96 13.14 1.92 13.50
N VAL A 97 12.25 2.61 12.77
CA VAL A 97 11.62 2.08 11.54
C VAL A 97 12.67 1.76 10.48
N LEU A 98 13.64 2.66 10.24
CA LEU A 98 14.73 2.44 9.30
C LEU A 98 15.58 1.22 9.72
N PHE A 99 15.87 1.09 11.01
CA PHE A 99 16.61 -0.06 11.54
C PHE A 99 15.83 -1.37 11.33
N GLY A 100 14.53 -1.37 11.61
CA GLY A 100 13.62 -2.49 11.33
C GLY A 100 13.59 -2.87 9.85
N LEU A 101 13.47 -1.89 8.95
CA LEU A 101 13.52 -2.12 7.51
C LEU A 101 14.87 -2.72 7.09
N SER A 102 15.98 -2.19 7.61
CA SER A 102 17.32 -2.72 7.29
C SER A 102 17.51 -4.17 7.73
N GLN A 103 16.92 -4.56 8.87
CA GLN A 103 16.92 -5.94 9.34
C GLN A 103 16.03 -6.81 8.46
N GLY A 104 14.83 -6.35 8.13
CA GLY A 104 13.92 -7.04 7.20
C GLY A 104 14.59 -7.30 5.85
N THR A 105 15.28 -6.31 5.29
CA THR A 105 16.05 -6.47 4.05
C THR A 105 17.18 -7.48 4.19
N LYS A 106 17.90 -7.49 5.31
CA LYS A 106 18.95 -8.50 5.57
C LYS A 106 18.37 -9.91 5.63
N VAL A 107 17.24 -10.10 6.31
CA VAL A 107 16.54 -11.40 6.40
C VAL A 107 16.04 -11.82 5.02
N LEU A 108 15.48 -10.90 4.24
CA LEU A 108 15.06 -11.19 2.88
C LEU A 108 16.24 -11.59 1.99
N GLN A 109 17.38 -10.91 2.13
CA GLN A 109 18.61 -11.27 1.43
C GLN A 109 19.15 -12.65 1.83
N THR A 110 19.05 -13.04 3.10
CA THR A 110 19.43 -14.39 3.53
C THR A 110 18.49 -15.44 2.95
N ILE A 111 17.17 -15.20 2.97
CA ILE A 111 16.19 -16.11 2.34
C ILE A 111 16.46 -16.23 0.85
N HIS A 112 16.71 -15.12 0.15
CA HIS A 112 17.03 -15.14 -1.28
C HIS A 112 18.31 -15.93 -1.56
N LYS A 113 19.33 -15.84 -0.70
CA LYS A 113 20.55 -16.66 -0.83
C LYS A 113 20.28 -18.14 -0.58
N GLU A 114 19.45 -18.48 0.41
CA GLU A 114 19.07 -19.87 0.73
C GLU A 114 18.20 -20.50 -0.36
N MET A 115 17.32 -19.72 -1.00
CA MET A 115 16.54 -20.16 -2.16
C MET A 115 17.36 -20.22 -3.47
N GLY A 116 18.68 -20.06 -3.40
CA GLY A 116 19.61 -20.21 -4.52
C GLY A 116 19.81 -18.96 -5.37
N GLY A 117 19.38 -17.79 -4.88
CA GLY A 117 19.69 -16.49 -5.45
C GLY A 117 19.19 -16.30 -6.88
N LEU A 118 19.95 -15.56 -7.69
CA LEU A 118 19.66 -15.35 -9.10
C LEU A 118 19.88 -16.64 -9.91
N GLU A 119 20.89 -17.43 -9.55
CA GLU A 119 21.27 -18.66 -10.26
C GLU A 119 20.18 -19.73 -10.21
N ALA A 120 19.49 -19.92 -9.07
CA ALA A 120 18.38 -20.86 -9.00
C ALA A 120 17.14 -20.40 -9.77
N VAL A 121 16.91 -19.08 -9.85
CA VAL A 121 15.83 -18.52 -10.68
C VAL A 121 16.16 -18.67 -12.17
N GLU A 122 17.41 -18.38 -12.57
CA GLU A 122 17.89 -18.58 -13.95
C GLU A 122 17.85 -20.06 -14.33
N LYS A 123 18.27 -20.97 -13.44
CA LYS A 123 18.18 -22.41 -13.66
C LYS A 123 16.73 -22.87 -13.78
N LEU A 124 15.83 -22.42 -12.90
CA LEU A 124 14.41 -22.75 -12.99
C LEU A 124 13.80 -22.28 -14.32
N MET A 125 14.12 -21.05 -14.78
CA MET A 125 13.66 -20.56 -16.08
C MET A 125 14.20 -21.42 -17.23
N GLY A 126 15.49 -21.77 -17.20
CA GLY A 126 16.10 -22.68 -18.18
C GLY A 126 15.44 -24.06 -18.20
N ASP A 127 15.26 -24.68 -17.04
CA ASP A 127 14.59 -25.99 -16.90
C ASP A 127 13.13 -25.93 -17.39
N THR A 128 12.44 -24.79 -17.21
CA THR A 128 11.05 -24.60 -17.69
C THR A 128 10.99 -24.41 -19.20
N GLU A 129 11.92 -23.66 -19.78
CA GLU A 129 12.04 -23.50 -21.23
C GLU A 129 12.40 -24.82 -21.91
N GLU A 130 13.30 -25.61 -21.32
CA GLU A 130 13.69 -26.93 -21.83
C GLU A 130 12.53 -27.94 -21.72
N ALA A 131 11.81 -27.96 -20.60
CA ALA A 131 10.61 -28.79 -20.43
C ALA A 131 9.51 -28.42 -21.45
N ARG A 132 9.35 -27.12 -21.74
CA ARG A 132 8.41 -26.65 -22.75
C ARG A 132 8.83 -27.05 -24.16
N ALA A 133 10.12 -26.92 -24.49
CA ALA A 133 10.64 -27.36 -25.77
C ALA A 133 10.47 -28.88 -25.96
N TYR A 134 10.71 -29.67 -24.91
CA TYR A 134 10.46 -31.12 -24.91
C TYR A 134 8.96 -31.43 -25.08
N GLN A 135 8.08 -30.72 -24.38
CA GLN A 135 6.63 -30.88 -24.57
C GLN A 135 6.20 -30.56 -26.00
N GLU A 136 6.75 -29.50 -26.60
CA GLU A 136 6.47 -29.11 -27.99
C GLU A 136 7.02 -30.14 -28.99
N GLU A 137 8.18 -30.75 -28.71
CA GLU A 137 8.75 -31.85 -29.50
C GLU A 137 7.89 -33.11 -29.40
N VAL A 138 7.47 -33.49 -28.19
CA VAL A 138 6.55 -34.63 -27.96
C VAL A 138 5.21 -34.38 -28.65
N SER A 139 4.64 -33.18 -28.49
CA SER A 139 3.40 -32.79 -29.17
C SER A 139 3.54 -32.85 -30.68
N ARG A 140 4.69 -32.44 -31.23
CA ARG A 140 4.98 -32.52 -32.67
C ARG A 140 5.15 -33.97 -33.16
N MET A 141 5.79 -34.83 -32.37
CA MET A 141 5.92 -36.26 -32.69
C MET A 141 4.56 -36.96 -32.66
N LEU A 142 3.73 -36.70 -31.65
CA LEU A 142 2.37 -37.25 -31.57
C LEU A 142 1.48 -36.74 -32.71
N GLY A 143 1.42 -35.41 -32.94
CA GLY A 143 0.62 -34.83 -34.02
C GLY A 143 1.14 -35.13 -35.43
N GLY A 144 2.41 -35.53 -35.57
CA GLY A 144 2.98 -36.00 -36.84
C GLY A 144 2.75 -37.49 -37.12
N GLN A 145 2.34 -38.27 -36.11
CA GLN A 145 2.07 -39.71 -36.22
C GLN A 145 0.58 -40.07 -36.18
N MET A 146 -0.30 -39.19 -35.70
CA MET A 146 -1.75 -39.41 -35.71
C MET A 146 -2.34 -39.20 -37.12
N SER A 147 -3.23 -40.10 -37.53
CA SER A 147 -4.09 -39.91 -38.70
C SER A 147 -5.24 -38.95 -38.34
N ASN A 148 -5.82 -38.26 -39.32
CA ASN A 148 -7.02 -37.44 -39.10
C ASN A 148 -8.18 -38.24 -38.46
N GLN A 149 -8.24 -39.56 -38.69
CA GLN A 149 -9.23 -40.43 -38.04
C GLN A 149 -8.92 -40.68 -36.56
N ASP A 150 -7.64 -40.78 -36.19
CA ASP A 150 -7.24 -40.95 -34.79
C ASP A 150 -7.45 -39.65 -34.01
N GLU A 151 -7.32 -38.49 -34.67
CA GLU A 151 -7.67 -37.18 -34.10
C GLU A 151 -9.18 -37.05 -33.85
N ASP A 152 -10.01 -37.47 -34.80
CA ASP A 152 -11.48 -37.48 -34.65
C ASP A 152 -11.92 -38.41 -33.47
N GLU A 153 -11.33 -39.60 -33.34
CA GLU A 153 -11.63 -40.54 -32.24
C GLU A 153 -11.23 -39.98 -30.85
N VAL A 154 -10.10 -39.29 -30.76
CA VAL A 154 -9.64 -38.65 -29.51
C VAL A 154 -10.51 -37.45 -29.15
N GLU A 155 -10.98 -36.68 -30.14
CA GLU A 155 -11.89 -35.54 -29.92
C GLU A 155 -13.25 -36.03 -29.42
N ASP A 156 -13.78 -37.13 -29.98
CA ASP A 156 -15.01 -37.79 -29.50
C ASP A 156 -14.87 -38.31 -28.04
N GLU A 157 -13.73 -38.91 -27.68
CA GLU A 157 -13.45 -39.36 -26.30
C GLU A 157 -13.30 -38.18 -25.32
N LEU A 158 -12.71 -37.07 -25.76
CA LEU A 158 -12.61 -35.84 -24.98
C LEU A 158 -13.99 -35.24 -24.73
N GLU A 159 -14.84 -35.15 -25.76
CA GLU A 159 -16.22 -34.68 -25.64
C GLU A 159 -17.03 -35.56 -24.67
N ALA A 160 -16.85 -36.87 -24.71
CA ALA A 160 -17.48 -37.80 -23.76
C ALA A 160 -17.04 -37.53 -22.31
N MET A 161 -15.74 -37.33 -22.06
CA MET A 161 -15.22 -36.99 -20.73
C MET A 161 -15.67 -35.59 -20.26
N GLU A 162 -15.74 -34.61 -21.16
CA GLU A 162 -16.24 -33.28 -20.83
C GLU A 162 -17.73 -33.30 -20.46
N LEU A 163 -18.53 -34.16 -21.11
CA LEU A 163 -19.93 -34.39 -20.76
C LEU A 163 -20.08 -35.12 -19.41
N GLU A 164 -19.19 -36.05 -19.10
CA GLU A 164 -19.15 -36.74 -17.80
C GLU A 164 -18.74 -35.80 -16.65
N ILE A 165 -17.73 -34.95 -16.87
CA ILE A 165 -17.20 -34.01 -15.86
C ILE A 165 -18.11 -32.79 -15.70
N SER A 166 -18.63 -32.23 -16.79
CA SER A 166 -19.56 -31.09 -16.70
C SER A 166 -20.95 -31.51 -16.21
N GLY A 167 -21.29 -32.80 -16.26
CA GLY A 167 -22.62 -33.29 -15.95
C GLY A 167 -23.69 -32.59 -16.82
N PRO A 168 -24.98 -32.86 -16.62
CA PRO A 168 -25.99 -32.01 -17.23
C PRO A 168 -25.81 -30.62 -16.63
N VAL A 169 -25.31 -29.66 -17.41
CA VAL A 169 -25.35 -28.25 -17.04
C VAL A 169 -26.82 -27.91 -16.82
N SER A 170 -27.24 -27.97 -15.56
CA SER A 170 -28.48 -27.38 -15.09
C SER A 170 -28.28 -25.87 -15.14
N LEU A 171 -28.32 -25.31 -16.35
CA LEU A 171 -28.57 -23.90 -16.54
C LEU A 171 -29.87 -23.59 -15.76
N PRO A 172 -29.84 -22.68 -14.77
CA PRO A 172 -31.06 -22.28 -14.07
C PRO A 172 -32.09 -21.85 -15.11
N ASP A 173 -33.30 -22.41 -15.00
CA ASP A 173 -34.40 -22.11 -15.90
C ASP A 173 -34.66 -20.60 -15.86
N VAL A 174 -34.20 -19.90 -16.91
CA VAL A 174 -34.44 -18.47 -17.07
C VAL A 174 -35.95 -18.33 -17.18
N PRO A 175 -36.61 -17.52 -16.33
CA PRO A 175 -38.06 -17.44 -16.32
C PRO A 175 -38.56 -17.14 -17.73
N THR A 176 -39.31 -18.08 -18.30
CA THR A 176 -40.00 -17.98 -19.59
C THR A 176 -41.10 -16.93 -19.50
N SER A 177 -40.69 -15.67 -19.48
CA SER A 177 -41.55 -14.52 -19.74
C SER A 177 -41.55 -14.26 -21.23
N ALA A 178 -42.36 -15.03 -21.96
CA ALA A 178 -43.06 -14.67 -23.20
C ALA A 178 -42.36 -13.72 -24.20
N LEU A 179 -41.07 -13.89 -24.48
CA LEU A 179 -40.38 -13.15 -25.54
C LEU A 179 -39.31 -14.06 -26.15
N ASN A 180 -39.58 -14.61 -27.34
CA ASN A 180 -38.85 -14.28 -28.58
C ASN A 180 -38.97 -15.42 -29.62
N GLU A 181 -40.16 -15.62 -30.20
CA GLU A 181 -40.37 -16.52 -31.35
C GLU A 181 -39.51 -16.12 -32.55
N GLU A 182 -39.15 -14.83 -32.67
CA GLU A 182 -38.28 -14.30 -33.72
C GLU A 182 -36.81 -14.77 -33.56
N ALA A 183 -36.32 -14.95 -32.33
CA ALA A 183 -34.96 -15.46 -32.10
C ALA A 183 -34.81 -16.95 -32.38
N GLU A 184 -35.87 -17.75 -32.19
CA GLU A 184 -35.84 -19.17 -32.58
C GLU A 184 -35.84 -19.33 -34.10
N LEU A 185 -36.63 -18.52 -34.82
CA LEU A 185 -36.64 -18.51 -36.28
C LEU A 185 -35.28 -18.06 -36.84
N GLU A 186 -34.65 -17.04 -36.28
CA GLU A 186 -33.29 -16.64 -36.67
C GLU A 186 -32.24 -17.73 -36.43
N LYS A 187 -32.32 -18.45 -35.30
CA LYS A 187 -31.41 -19.56 -35.01
C LYS A 187 -31.61 -20.70 -36.01
N GLN A 188 -32.85 -21.03 -36.35
CA GLN A 188 -33.16 -22.07 -37.33
C GLN A 188 -32.72 -21.68 -38.75
N GLU A 189 -32.85 -20.41 -39.14
CA GLU A 189 -32.34 -19.93 -40.43
C GLU A 189 -30.81 -19.96 -40.49
N LYS A 190 -30.11 -19.49 -39.44
CA LYS A 190 -28.64 -19.54 -39.37
C LYS A 190 -28.12 -20.98 -39.38
N ALA A 191 -28.81 -21.92 -38.72
CA ALA A 191 -28.47 -23.34 -38.75
C ALA A 191 -28.65 -23.95 -40.16
N LYS A 192 -29.77 -23.64 -40.84
CA LYS A 192 -30.01 -24.08 -42.22
C LYS A 192 -28.99 -23.50 -43.21
N GLN A 193 -28.59 -22.24 -43.04
CA GLN A 193 -27.56 -21.60 -43.87
C GLN A 193 -26.18 -22.24 -43.67
N ARG A 194 -25.80 -22.56 -42.42
CA ARG A 194 -24.55 -23.27 -42.10
C ARG A 194 -24.53 -24.68 -42.66
N ALA A 195 -25.63 -25.43 -42.55
CA ALA A 195 -25.75 -26.76 -43.14
C ALA A 195 -25.63 -26.73 -44.67
N LYS A 196 -26.28 -25.75 -45.32
CA LYS A 196 -26.20 -25.57 -46.78
C LYS A 196 -24.79 -25.15 -47.23
N ALA A 197 -24.08 -24.34 -46.45
CA ALA A 197 -22.69 -23.97 -46.72
C ALA A 197 -21.74 -25.17 -46.58
N ARG A 198 -21.93 -26.01 -45.54
CA ARG A 198 -21.13 -27.23 -45.32
C ARG A 198 -21.39 -28.28 -46.42
N ALA A 199 -22.65 -28.45 -46.84
CA ALA A 199 -23.01 -29.30 -47.97
C ALA A 199 -22.37 -28.81 -49.28
N ARG A 200 -22.42 -27.51 -49.56
CA ARG A 200 -21.82 -26.92 -50.77
C ARG A 200 -20.28 -26.98 -50.75
N ALA A 201 -19.65 -26.89 -49.57
CA ALA A 201 -18.22 -27.08 -49.42
C ALA A 201 -17.81 -28.54 -49.65
N ARG A 202 -18.61 -29.50 -49.16
CA ARG A 202 -18.40 -30.93 -49.38
C ARG A 202 -18.62 -31.33 -50.84
N GLU A 203 -19.60 -30.71 -51.51
CA GLU A 203 -19.85 -30.91 -52.94
C GLU A 203 -18.73 -30.29 -53.81
N ARG A 204 -18.21 -29.11 -53.45
CA ARG A 204 -17.02 -28.52 -54.10
C ARG A 204 -15.73 -29.32 -53.88
N ALA A 205 -15.60 -30.01 -52.75
CA ALA A 205 -14.49 -30.91 -52.48
C ALA A 205 -14.63 -32.29 -53.17
N ALA A 206 -15.85 -32.66 -53.58
CA ALA A 206 -16.17 -33.94 -54.21
C ALA A 206 -16.31 -33.89 -55.74
N VAL A 207 -16.22 -32.72 -56.38
CA VAL A 207 -16.06 -32.64 -57.84
C VAL A 207 -14.58 -32.93 -58.16
N PRO A 208 -14.24 -34.09 -58.76
CA PRO A 208 -12.90 -34.28 -59.27
C PRO A 208 -12.67 -33.29 -60.41
N MET A 209 -11.46 -32.74 -60.47
CA MET A 209 -10.93 -32.16 -61.71
C MET A 209 -11.06 -33.22 -62.82
N GLU A 210 -11.95 -33.00 -63.79
CA GLU A 210 -11.83 -33.63 -65.09
C GLU A 210 -11.43 -32.58 -66.12
N ALA A 211 -10.26 -32.85 -66.72
CA ALA A 211 -9.62 -32.33 -67.93
C ALA A 211 -9.20 -30.86 -67.99
#